data_AF-A0A2D6XTN2-F1
#
_entry.id   AF-A0A2D6XTN2-F1
#
_cell.length_a   1.000
_cell.length_b   1.000
_cell.length_c   1.000
_cell.angle_alpha   90.00
_cell.angle_beta   90.00
_cell.angle_gamma   90.00
#
_symmetry.space_group_name_H-M   'P 1'
#
loop_
_entity.id
_entity.type
_entity.pdbx_description
1 polymer ?
#
loop_
_entity_poly.entity_id
_entity_poly.type
_entity_poly.pdbx_seq_one_letter_code
_entity_poly.pdbx_strand_id
1 'polypeptide(L)' 'MNLTSFYIAFHDPIWTILLSVVLFFPVRQLIWVLYVRKKQKTQESVSEEEKISLKKRATLTSVLLCIVFSYLYVSQVFN' A
#
# COMPACT_ATOMS: atom_id res chain seq x y z
N MET A 1 -1.68 27.72 21.01
CA MET A 1 -0.67 26.78 20.47
C MET A 1 -0.26 27.24 19.09
N ASN A 2 1.04 27.32 18.80
CA ASN A 2 1.53 27.77 17.51
C ASN A 2 1.41 26.61 16.50
N LEU A 3 0.60 26.78 15.45
CA LEU A 3 0.34 25.75 14.43
C LEU A 3 1.63 25.25 13.76
N THR A 4 2.63 26.14 13.64
CA THR A 4 3.94 25.81 13.07
C THR A 4 4.71 24.81 13.93
N SER A 5 4.68 24.95 15.26
CA SER A 5 5.35 24.03 16.18
C SER A 5 4.71 22.64 16.16
N PHE A 6 3.38 22.58 16.00
CA PHE A 6 2.68 21.32 15.83
C PHE A 6 3.06 20.64 14.51
N TYR A 7 3.09 21.39 13.40
CA TYR A 7 3.49 20.85 12.10
C TYR A 7 4.90 20.26 12.12
N ILE A 8 5.88 20.96 12.72
CA ILE A 8 7.26 20.48 12.80
C ILE A 8 7.34 19.17 13.61
N ALA A 9 6.62 19.07 14.73
CA ALA A 9 6.64 17.87 15.57
C ALA A 9 5.99 16.64 14.91
N PHE A 10 5.02 16.85 14.02
CA PHE A 10 4.25 15.78 13.38
C PHE A 10 4.50 15.65 11.87
N HIS A 11 5.50 16.35 11.33
CA HIS A 11 5.82 16.36 9.91
C HIS A 11 5.93 14.93 9.34
N ASP A 12 6.83 14.13 9.89
CA ASP A 12 7.14 12.80 9.33
C ASP A 12 5.99 11.79 9.49
N PRO A 13 5.31 11.71 10.65
CA PRO A 13 4.12 10.86 10.77
C PRO A 13 3.00 11.26 9.80
N ILE A 14 2.75 12.57 9.60
CA ILE A 14 1.71 13.06 8.68
C ILE A 14 2.03 12.64 7.25
N TRP A 15 3.25 12.89 6.79
CA TRP A 15 3.67 12.53 5.43
C TRP A 15 3.72 11.02 5.21
N THR A 16 4.11 10.25 6.23
CA THR A 16 4.11 8.78 6.16
C THR A 16 2.70 8.24 5.96
N ILE A 17 1.72 8.74 6.72
CA ILE A 17 0.32 8.32 6.59
C ILE A 17 -0.23 8.72 5.22
N LEU A 18 -0.01 9.98 4.82
CA LEU A 18 -0.50 10.51 3.55
C LEU A 18 0.04 9.69 2.36
N LEU A 19 1.35 9.47 2.33
CA LEU A 19 2.00 8.70 1.28
C LEU A 19 1.53 7.23 1.27
N SER A 20 1.34 6.62 2.45
CA SER A 20 0.82 5.25 2.56
C SER A 20 -0.56 5.11 1.95
N VAL A 21 -1.46 6.07 2.20
CA VAL A 21 -2.83 6.07 1.65
C VAL A 21 -2.81 6.23 0.14
N VAL A 22 -1.98 7.14 -0.38
CA VAL A 22 -1.84 7.38 -1.83
C VAL A 22 -1.30 6.14 -2.54
N LEU A 23 -0.28 5.49 -1.99
CA LEU A 23 0.36 4.30 -2.58
C LEU A 23 -0.50 3.04 -2.47
N PHE A 24 -1.33 2.94 -1.44
CA PHE A 24 -2.13 1.75 -1.19
C PHE A 24 -3.00 1.35 -2.39
N PHE A 25 -3.66 2.31 -3.04
CA PHE A 25 -4.54 2.02 -4.17
C PHE A 25 -3.81 1.38 -5.37
N PRO A 26 -2.78 2.00 -5.97
CA PRO A 26 -2.07 1.44 -7.11
C PRO A 26 -1.30 0.16 -6.75
N VAL A 27 -0.69 0.08 -5.56
CA VAL A 27 0.08 -1.10 -5.13
C VAL A 27 -0.84 -2.30 -4.93
N ARG A 28 -2.00 -2.12 -4.27
CA ARG A 28 -3.01 -3.18 -4.12
C ARG A 28 -3.48 -3.70 -5.47
N GLN A 29 -3.76 -2.79 -6.41
CA GLN A 29 -4.21 -3.15 -7.76
C GLN A 29 -3.14 -3.96 -8.49
N LEU A 30 -1.88 -3.53 -8.42
CA LEU A 30 -0.75 -4.24 -9.03
C LEU A 30 -0.60 -5.65 -8.47
N ILE A 31 -0.56 -5.80 -7.14
CA ILE A 31 -0.41 -7.10 -6.48
C ILE A 31 -1.59 -8.03 -6.84
N TRP A 32 -2.82 -7.51 -6.83
CA TRP A 32 -4.00 -8.29 -7.19
C TRP A 32 -3.94 -8.80 -8.64
N VAL A 33 -3.60 -7.94 -9.61
CA VAL A 33 -3.45 -8.32 -11.02
C VAL A 33 -2.36 -9.39 -11.18
N LEU A 34 -1.23 -9.25 -10.47
CA LEU A 34 -0.16 -10.26 -10.49
C LEU A 34 -0.63 -11.61 -9.95
N TYR A 35 -1.39 -11.61 -8.85
CA TYR A 35 -1.94 -12.83 -8.28
C TYR A 35 -2.94 -13.53 -9.22
N VAL A 36 -3.84 -12.77 -9.86
CA VAL A 36 -4.80 -13.31 -10.83
C VAL A 36 -4.06 -13.87 -12.04
N ARG A 37 -3.12 -13.12 -12.63
CA ARG A 37 -2.33 -13.58 -13.78
C ARG A 37 -1.51 -14.83 -13.46
N LYS A 38 -0.92 -14.90 -12.26
CA LYS A 38 -0.19 -16.09 -11.82
C LYS A 38 -1.10 -17.32 -11.79
N LYS A 39 -2.34 -17.17 -11.32
CA LYS A 39 -3.32 -18.25 -11.31
C LYS A 39 -3.79 -18.62 -12.72
N GLN A 40 -4.08 -17.64 -13.57
CA GLN A 40 -4.48 -17.89 -14.97
C GLN A 40 -3.45 -18.71 -15.77
N LYS A 41 -2.16 -18.66 -15.41
CA LYS A 41 -1.13 -19.52 -16.01
C LYS A 41 -1.25 -21.00 -15.62
N THR A 42 -1.86 -21.30 -14.47
CA THR A 42 -1.99 -22.66 -13.94
C THR A 42 -3.39 -23.26 -14.15
N GLN A 43 -4.41 -22.41 -14.28
CA GLN A 43 -5.81 -22.79 -14.46
C GLN A 43 -6.43 -21.83 -15.49
N GLU A 44 -7.12 -22.36 -16.50
CA GLU A 44 -7.67 -21.59 -17.62
C GLU A 44 -8.69 -20.53 -17.16
N SER A 45 -9.48 -20.85 -16.14
CA SER A 45 -10.45 -19.95 -15.52
C SER A 45 -10.13 -19.72 -14.04
N VAL A 46 -10.35 -18.49 -13.58
CA VAL A 46 -10.25 -18.11 -12.17
C VAL A 46 -11.64 -17.66 -11.74
N SER A 47 -12.22 -18.35 -10.75
CA SER A 47 -13.58 -18.06 -10.30
C SER A 47 -13.66 -16.69 -9.62
N GLU A 48 -14.86 -16.14 -9.50
CA GLU A 48 -15.06 -14.88 -8.79
C GLU A 48 -14.74 -15.02 -7.29
N GLU A 49 -15.02 -16.17 -6.66
CA GLU A 49 -14.64 -16.41 -5.26
C GLU A 49 -13.11 -16.38 -5.08
N GLU A 50 -12.37 -16.97 -6.01
CA GLU A 50 -10.91 -16.94 -5.99
C GLU A 50 -10.38 -15.52 -6.17
N LYS A 51 -10.93 -14.73 -7.11
CA LYS A 51 -10.53 -13.33 -7.32
C LYS A 51 -10.74 -12.50 -6.06
N ILE A 52 -11.85 -12.70 -5.34
CA ILE A 52 -12.13 -12.04 -4.05
C ILE A 52 -11.08 -12.43 -3.00
N SER A 53 -10.75 -13.72 -2.89
CA SER A 53 -9.72 -14.21 -1.96
C SER A 53 -8.34 -13.60 -2.27
N LEU A 54 -7.95 -13.59 -3.55
CA LEU A 54 -6.71 -12.96 -4.00
C LEU A 54 -6.68 -11.47 -3.72
N LYS A 55 -7.82 -10.76 -3.87
CA LYS A 55 -7.93 -9.34 -3.56
C LYS A 55 -7.76 -9.06 -2.07
N LYS A 56 -8.33 -9.90 -1.19
CA LYS A 56 -8.12 -9.79 0.28
C LYS A 56 -6.65 -9.96 0.65
N ARG A 57 -5.97 -10.93 0.05
CA ARG A 57 -4.52 -11.14 0.25
C ARG A 57 -3.69 -9.96 -0.26
N ALA A 58 -4.00 -9.48 -1.46
CA ALA A 58 -3.34 -8.31 -2.04
C ALA A 58 -3.51 -7.07 -1.15
N THR A 59 -4.70 -6.86 -0.57
CA THR A 59 -4.94 -5.79 0.41
C THR A 59 -3.99 -5.90 1.59
N LEU A 60 -3.92 -7.06 2.25
CA LEU A 60 -3.04 -7.24 3.42
C LEU A 60 -1.58 -6.97 3.09
N THR A 61 -1.07 -7.53 1.99
CA THR A 61 0.32 -7.32 1.56
C THR A 61 0.58 -5.86 1.20
N SER A 62 -0.35 -5.21 0.49
CA SER A 62 -0.20 -3.80 0.09
C SER A 62 -0.21 -2.84 1.27
N VAL A 63 -1.02 -3.07 2.31
CA VAL A 63 -1.02 -2.23 3.53
C VAL A 63 0.36 -2.26 4.17
N LEU A 64 0.90 -3.46 4.39
CA LEU A 64 2.20 -3.63 5.04
C LEU A 64 3.32 -3.00 4.20
N LEU A 65 3.32 -3.27 2.88
CA LEU A 65 4.32 -2.71 1.96
C LEU A 65 4.25 -1.18 1.90
N CYS A 66 3.06 -0.59 1.81
CA CYS A 66 2.90 0.86 1.67
C CYS A 66 3.32 1.59 2.95
N ILE A 67 3.00 1.07 4.13
CA ILE A 67 3.40 1.68 5.41
C ILE A 67 4.92 1.65 5.55
N VAL A 68 5.54 0.48 5.35
CA VAL A 68 6.99 0.33 5.49
C VAL A 68 7.73 1.17 4.45
N PHE A 69 7.29 1.14 3.19
CA PHE A 69 7.89 1.95 2.13
C PHE A 69 7.76 3.45 2.42
N SER A 70 6.58 3.90 2.86
CA SER A 70 6.36 5.33 3.12
C SER A 70 7.21 5.82 4.28
N TYR A 71 7.34 5.02 5.34
CA TYR A 71 8.22 5.34 6.47
C TYR A 71 9.68 5.49 6.03
N LEU A 72 10.20 4.52 5.27
CA LEU A 72 11.57 4.56 4.77
C LEU A 72 11.79 5.73 3.82
N TYR A 73 10.86 5.97 2.90
CA TYR A 73 10.95 7.08 1.95
C TYR A 73 10.95 8.42 2.67
N VAL A 74 10.05 8.64 3.63
CA VAL A 74 9.98 9.89 4.38
C VAL A 74 11.26 10.09 5.19
N SER A 75 11.74 9.06 5.88
CA SER A 75 12.97 9.11 6.67
C SER A 75 14.25 9.29 5.84
N GLN A 76 14.23 9.05 4.53
CA GLN A 76 15.40 9.21 3.65
C GLN A 76 15.34 10.50 2.83
N VAL A 77 14.15 10.94 2.43
CA VAL A 77 13.97 12.09 1.52
C VAL A 77 13.70 13.38 2.28
N PHE A 78 13.04 13.32 3.44
CA PHE A 78 12.70 14.49 4.25
C PHE A 78 13.61 14.70 5.47
N ASN A 79 14.52 13.76 5.75
CA ASN A 79 15.57 13.86 6.77
C ASN A 79 16.92 14.12 6.10
#